data_AF-A0A818JLG0-F1
#
_entry.id   AF-A0A818JLG0-F1
#
_cell.length_a   1.000
_cell.length_b   1.000
_cell.length_c   1.000
_cell.angle_alpha   90.00
_cell.angle_beta   90.00
_cell.angle_gamma   90.00
#
_symmetry.space_group_name_H-M   'P 1'
#
loop_
_entity.id
_entity.type
_entity.pdbx_description
1 polymer ?
#
loop_
_entity_poly.entity_id
_entity_poly.type
_entity_poly.pdbx_seq_one_letter_code
_entity_poly.pdbx_strand_id
1 'polypeptide(L)'
;FSRSPSRREDYLKVAKYISNDIGKFIRRFIITRWLDAGPIMERIIKQWTNLNEYFIKFIPINRKISLNNHLYIQIKRFFETKSTIIRLNFLVFLYHNIYEKILIWFQQTQPLIHVLYDECEQLIRRVLSCFINEDLIKNKTLNELMKISFHNQANQKCDLGKVILKIFIFMRILFFEDLKIKNSFRYYKILYF
;
A
#
# COMPACT_ATOMS: atom_id res chain seq x y z
N PHE A 1 24.56 13.24 -10.59
CA PHE A 1 23.22 13.22 -11.21
C PHE A 1 23.13 12.56 -12.61
N SER A 2 24.22 12.13 -13.25
CA SER A 2 24.21 11.57 -14.63
C SER A 2 23.68 10.11 -14.77
N ARG A 3 23.70 9.30 -13.69
CA ARG A 3 23.47 7.84 -13.76
C ARG A 3 22.06 7.35 -13.35
N SER A 4 21.05 8.23 -13.23
CA SER A 4 19.70 7.78 -12.86
C SER A 4 18.99 7.09 -14.05
N PRO A 5 18.45 5.86 -13.87
CA PRO A 5 17.75 5.13 -14.93
C PRO A 5 16.40 5.74 -15.28
N SER A 6 15.87 6.69 -14.51
CA SER A 6 14.68 7.47 -14.85
C SER A 6 14.98 8.97 -14.82
N ARG A 7 14.49 9.74 -15.80
CA ARG A 7 14.50 11.23 -15.77
C ARG A 7 13.08 11.77 -15.72
N ARG A 8 12.88 12.84 -14.94
CA ARG A 8 11.59 13.52 -14.78
C ARG A 8 11.07 14.02 -16.10
N GLU A 9 11.97 14.63 -16.87
CA GLU A 9 11.69 15.25 -18.15
C GLU A 9 11.15 14.22 -19.13
N ASP A 10 11.73 13.02 -19.14
CA ASP A 10 11.28 11.92 -19.98
C ASP A 10 9.89 11.42 -19.54
N TYR A 11 9.68 11.23 -18.23
CA TYR A 11 8.37 10.89 -17.70
C TYR A 11 7.31 11.94 -18.05
N LEU A 12 7.64 13.23 -17.92
CA LEU A 12 6.75 14.34 -18.23
C LEU A 12 6.33 14.36 -19.71
N LYS A 13 7.26 14.05 -20.63
CA LYS A 13 6.95 13.92 -22.06
C LYS A 13 5.93 12.80 -22.30
N VAL A 14 6.16 11.64 -21.69
CA VAL A 14 5.27 10.48 -21.80
C VAL A 14 3.91 10.76 -21.17
N ALA A 15 3.89 11.32 -19.96
CA ALA A 15 2.66 11.66 -19.25
C ALA A 15 1.81 12.62 -20.09
N LYS A 16 2.38 13.74 -20.58
CA LYS A 16 1.68 14.71 -21.45
C LYS A 16 1.08 14.09 -22.71
N TYR A 17 1.72 13.06 -23.28
CA TYR A 17 1.24 12.39 -24.48
C TYR A 17 0.05 11.46 -24.20
N ILE A 18 0.06 10.77 -23.05
CA ILE A 18 -0.97 9.77 -22.70
C ILE A 18 -2.17 10.42 -22.02
N SER A 19 -1.92 11.36 -21.11
CA SER A 19 -2.96 12.02 -20.34
C SER A 19 -2.58 13.46 -20.03
N ASN A 20 -3.54 14.37 -20.22
CA ASN A 20 -3.34 15.79 -19.88
C ASN A 20 -3.24 16.04 -18.37
N ASP A 21 -3.53 15.04 -17.52
CA ASP A 21 -3.34 15.11 -16.06
C ASP A 21 -2.05 14.41 -15.64
N ILE A 22 -1.01 15.21 -15.40
CA ILE A 22 0.30 14.76 -14.92
C ILE A 22 0.24 14.41 -13.42
N GLY A 23 -0.80 14.87 -12.70
CA GLY A 23 -0.93 14.67 -11.26
C GLY A 23 0.20 15.30 -10.43
N LYS A 24 0.17 15.03 -9.12
CA LYS A 24 1.27 15.39 -8.21
C LYS A 24 2.35 14.32 -8.29
N PHE A 25 3.61 14.72 -8.39
CA PHE A 25 4.73 13.79 -8.35
C PHE A 25 4.71 12.89 -7.11
N ILE A 26 5.11 11.64 -7.32
CA ILE A 26 5.24 10.65 -6.25
C ILE A 26 6.40 11.08 -5.36
N ARG A 27 6.10 11.29 -4.07
CA ARG A 27 7.13 11.66 -3.08
C ARG A 27 8.01 10.45 -2.76
N ARG A 28 9.24 10.71 -2.32
CA ARG A 28 10.05 9.71 -1.61
C ARG A 28 9.24 9.14 -0.46
N PHE A 29 9.13 7.82 -0.41
CA PHE A 29 8.74 7.16 0.82
C PHE A 29 9.90 7.18 1.82
N ILE A 30 9.63 7.59 3.05
CA ILE A 30 10.58 7.61 4.15
C ILE A 30 10.15 6.55 5.16
N ILE A 31 11.01 5.57 5.42
CA ILE A 31 10.70 4.43 6.30
C ILE A 31 10.40 4.89 7.74
N THR A 32 10.90 6.04 8.17
CA THR A 32 10.58 6.59 9.50
C THR A 32 9.29 7.42 9.54
N ARG A 33 8.66 7.70 8.38
CA ARG A 33 7.45 8.52 8.28
C ARG A 33 6.34 7.77 7.56
N TRP A 34 5.70 6.86 8.29
CA TRP A 34 4.69 5.95 7.75
C TRP A 34 3.41 6.68 7.30
N LEU A 35 3.13 7.88 7.81
CA LEU A 35 2.03 8.72 7.34
C LEU A 35 2.11 9.11 5.85
N ASP A 36 3.32 9.14 5.29
CA ASP A 36 3.44 9.45 3.86
C ASP A 36 3.05 8.25 2.97
N ALA A 37 2.89 7.04 3.53
CA ALA A 37 2.61 5.83 2.77
C ALA A 37 1.30 5.93 1.96
N GLY A 38 0.19 6.29 2.62
CA GLY A 38 -1.13 6.42 1.97
C GLY A 38 -1.11 7.38 0.78
N PRO A 39 -0.75 8.67 0.99
CA PRO A 39 -0.68 9.65 -0.08
C PRO A 39 0.29 9.30 -1.21
N ILE A 40 1.37 8.55 -0.93
CA ILE A 40 2.30 8.06 -1.96
C ILE A 40 1.64 6.97 -2.81
N MET A 41 1.01 5.98 -2.18
CA MET A 41 0.33 4.89 -2.87
C MET A 41 -0.81 5.42 -3.74
N GLU A 42 -1.60 6.37 -3.25
CA GLU A 42 -2.66 7.04 -4.03
C GLU A 42 -2.12 7.72 -5.29
N ARG A 43 -0.97 8.40 -5.19
CA ARG A 43 -0.34 9.05 -6.35
C ARG A 43 0.14 8.03 -7.37
N ILE A 44 0.67 6.90 -6.92
CA ILE A 44 1.06 5.79 -7.79
C ILE A 44 -0.16 5.24 -8.52
N ILE A 45 -1.28 5.01 -7.81
CA ILE A 45 -2.53 4.51 -8.40
C ILE A 45 -3.08 5.53 -9.41
N LYS A 46 -3.14 6.82 -9.05
CA LYS A 46 -3.64 7.88 -9.93
C LYS A 46 -2.83 7.99 -11.23
N GLN A 47 -1.52 7.82 -11.15
CA GLN A 47 -0.60 7.89 -12.31
C GLN A 47 -0.29 6.52 -12.90
N TRP A 48 -1.03 5.47 -12.55
CA TRP A 48 -0.67 4.08 -12.88
C TRP A 48 -0.47 3.87 -14.39
N THR A 49 -1.37 4.40 -15.21
CA THR A 49 -1.31 4.30 -16.68
C THR A 49 -0.04 4.95 -17.24
N ASN A 50 0.24 6.19 -16.84
CA ASN A 50 1.43 6.94 -17.27
C ASN A 50 2.72 6.23 -16.85
N LEU A 51 2.76 5.74 -15.61
CA LEU A 51 3.93 5.03 -15.08
C LEU A 51 4.14 3.70 -15.81
N ASN A 52 3.06 2.95 -16.05
CA ASN A 52 3.12 1.69 -16.77
C ASN A 52 3.68 1.91 -18.18
N GLU A 53 3.17 2.89 -18.93
CA GLU A 53 3.69 3.20 -20.27
C GLU A 53 5.16 3.61 -20.23
N TYR A 54 5.52 4.47 -19.26
CA TYR A 54 6.88 4.96 -19.12
C TYR A 54 7.88 3.82 -18.82
N PHE A 55 7.58 2.97 -17.85
CA PHE A 55 8.49 1.90 -17.42
C PHE A 55 8.48 0.68 -18.36
N ILE A 56 7.34 0.35 -18.98
CA ILE A 56 7.20 -0.85 -19.82
C ILE A 56 7.49 -0.55 -21.29
N LYS A 57 7.08 0.60 -21.84
CA LYS A 57 7.23 0.89 -23.27
C LYS A 57 8.34 1.90 -23.56
N PHE A 58 8.32 3.05 -22.89
CA PHE A 58 9.24 4.15 -23.22
C PHE A 58 10.71 3.84 -22.85
N ILE A 59 10.97 3.39 -21.62
CA ILE A 59 12.36 3.15 -21.17
C ILE A 59 13.11 2.13 -22.04
N PRO A 60 12.55 0.94 -22.35
CA PRO A 60 13.24 -0.05 -23.19
C PRO A 60 13.62 0.43 -24.58
N ILE A 61 12.80 1.28 -25.19
CA ILE A 61 12.99 1.76 -26.57
C ILE A 61 13.97 2.93 -26.59
N ASN A 62 13.78 3.90 -25.68
CA ASN A 62 14.43 5.20 -25.80
C ASN A 62 15.73 5.31 -25.01
N ARG A 63 16.06 4.33 -24.16
CA ARG A 63 17.30 4.34 -23.38
C ARG A 63 18.10 3.07 -23.56
N LYS A 64 19.40 3.26 -23.83
CA LYS A 64 20.45 2.26 -23.60
C LYS A 64 20.71 2.04 -22.10
N ILE A 65 19.67 2.04 -21.27
CA ILE A 65 19.81 1.54 -19.91
C ILE A 65 20.10 0.05 -20.04
N SER A 66 21.10 -0.43 -19.29
CA SER A 66 21.27 -1.87 -19.15
C SER A 66 19.95 -2.43 -18.65
N LEU A 67 19.21 -3.12 -19.52
CA LEU A 67 17.98 -3.84 -19.17
C LEU A 67 18.25 -4.87 -18.06
N ASN A 68 19.52 -5.17 -17.81
CA ASN A 68 20.02 -6.02 -16.74
C ASN A 68 20.16 -5.29 -15.39
N ASN A 69 19.83 -4.00 -15.31
CA ASN A 69 19.79 -3.28 -14.04
C ASN A 69 18.69 -3.86 -13.16
N HIS A 70 19.11 -4.50 -12.06
CA HIS A 70 18.23 -5.16 -11.10
C HIS A 70 17.07 -4.26 -10.62
N LEU A 71 17.30 -2.96 -10.43
CA LEU A 71 16.27 -2.02 -9.99
C LEU A 71 15.20 -1.79 -11.07
N TYR A 72 15.63 -1.67 -12.33
CA TYR A 72 14.71 -1.54 -13.44
C TYR A 72 13.87 -2.82 -13.61
N ILE A 73 14.50 -3.99 -13.50
CA ILE A 73 13.81 -5.29 -13.57
C ILE A 73 12.74 -5.41 -12.48
N GLN A 74 13.03 -4.98 -11.25
CA GLN A 74 12.05 -4.99 -10.16
C GLN A 74 10.85 -4.09 -10.45
N ILE A 75 11.10 -2.86 -10.93
CA ILE A 75 10.03 -1.91 -11.26
C ILE A 75 9.20 -2.45 -12.45
N LYS A 76 9.86 -3.01 -13.46
CA LYS A 76 9.19 -3.65 -14.60
C LYS A 76 8.25 -4.77 -14.13
N ARG A 77 8.76 -5.71 -13.32
CA ARG A 77 7.95 -6.80 -12.74
C ARG A 77 6.77 -6.28 -11.91
N PHE A 78 6.97 -5.19 -11.17
CA PHE A 78 5.92 -4.55 -10.37
C PHE A 78 4.74 -4.09 -11.24
N PHE A 79 5.01 -3.46 -12.39
CA PHE A 79 3.98 -3.01 -13.32
C PHE A 79 3.40 -4.12 -14.20
N GLU A 80 4.18 -5.15 -14.55
CA GLU A 80 3.69 -6.33 -15.31
C GLU A 80 2.72 -7.20 -14.51
N THR A 81 2.86 -7.21 -13.19
CA THR A 81 2.03 -8.04 -12.31
C THR A 81 0.64 -7.41 -12.12
N LYS A 82 -0.39 -8.01 -12.73
CA LYS A 82 -1.78 -7.52 -12.67
C LYS A 82 -2.34 -7.36 -11.25
N SER A 83 -1.89 -8.18 -10.31
CA SER A 83 -2.34 -8.11 -8.91
C SER A 83 -1.76 -6.91 -8.14
N THR A 84 -0.72 -6.24 -8.66
CA THR A 84 -0.06 -5.13 -7.98
C THR A 84 -0.99 -3.94 -7.76
N ILE A 85 -1.77 -3.54 -8.78
CA ILE A 85 -2.70 -2.41 -8.63
C ILE A 85 -3.79 -2.74 -7.60
N ILE A 86 -4.25 -3.99 -7.55
CA ILE A 86 -5.21 -4.46 -6.55
C ILE A 86 -4.58 -4.42 -5.15
N ARG A 87 -3.32 -4.87 -5.02
CA ARG A 87 -2.54 -4.77 -3.76
C ARG A 87 -2.44 -3.32 -3.29
N LEU A 88 -2.13 -2.38 -4.19
CA LEU A 88 -2.03 -0.97 -3.84
C LEU A 88 -3.37 -0.39 -3.37
N ASN A 89 -4.46 -0.66 -4.09
CA ASN A 89 -5.80 -0.22 -3.67
C ASN A 89 -6.18 -0.80 -2.29
N PHE A 90 -5.86 -2.07 -2.05
CA PHE A 90 -6.08 -2.69 -0.75
C PHE A 90 -5.22 -2.06 0.36
N LEU A 91 -3.95 -1.75 0.09
CA LEU A 91 -3.08 -1.06 1.05
C LEU A 91 -3.55 0.36 1.35
N VAL A 92 -4.05 1.09 0.35
CA VAL A 92 -4.69 2.40 0.55
C VAL A 92 -5.94 2.28 1.42
N PHE A 93 -6.77 1.26 1.17
CA PHE A 93 -7.92 0.95 2.02
C PHE A 93 -7.49 0.67 3.47
N LEU A 94 -6.51 -0.19 3.71
CA LEU A 94 -6.01 -0.48 5.05
C LEU A 94 -5.44 0.76 5.72
N TYR A 95 -4.67 1.56 4.97
CA TYR A 95 -4.09 2.80 5.48
C TYR A 95 -5.19 3.71 6.03
N HIS A 96 -6.18 4.07 5.21
CA HIS A 96 -7.23 5.02 5.60
C HIS A 96 -8.15 4.49 6.69
N ASN A 97 -8.56 3.22 6.60
CA ASN A 97 -9.59 2.69 7.49
C ASN A 97 -9.04 2.15 8.82
N ILE A 98 -7.76 1.77 8.86
CA ILE A 98 -7.18 1.10 10.04
C ILE A 98 -6.04 1.93 10.63
N TYR A 99 -5.07 2.32 9.82
CA TYR A 99 -3.78 2.80 10.33
C TYR A 99 -3.64 4.32 10.45
N GLU A 100 -4.35 5.11 9.63
CA GLU A 100 -4.12 6.55 9.53
C GLU A 100 -4.22 7.24 10.90
N LYS A 101 -5.31 7.03 11.63
CA LYS A 101 -5.53 7.65 12.94
C LYS A 101 -4.42 7.33 13.94
N ILE A 102 -4.03 6.06 14.04
CA ILE A 102 -3.01 5.64 15.02
C ILE A 102 -1.62 6.14 14.61
N LEU A 103 -1.33 6.20 13.31
CA LEU A 103 -0.10 6.77 12.79
C LEU A 103 -0.02 8.29 13.04
N ILE A 104 -1.14 9.01 12.93
CA ILE A 104 -1.21 10.45 13.26
C ILE A 104 -0.96 10.64 14.76
N TRP A 105 -1.59 9.81 15.58
CA TRP A 105 -1.43 9.84 17.04
C TRP A 105 0.02 9.59 17.46
N PHE A 106 0.69 8.58 16.89
CA PHE A 106 2.10 8.30 17.15
C PHE A 106 3.08 9.41 16.69
N GLN A 107 2.62 10.38 15.88
CA GLN A 107 3.42 11.55 15.49
C GLN A 107 3.18 12.78 16.38
N GLN A 108 2.35 12.67 17.41
CA GLN A 108 2.19 13.74 18.40
C GLN A 108 3.50 13.98 19.15
N THR A 109 3.73 15.21 19.59
CA THR A 109 4.96 15.63 20.29
C THR A 109 5.14 14.97 21.65
N GLN A 110 4.06 14.45 22.25
CA GLN A 110 4.09 13.80 23.56
C GLN A 110 3.30 12.48 23.51
N PRO A 111 3.86 11.36 24.03
CA PRO A 111 3.14 10.10 24.11
C PRO A 111 2.10 10.13 25.23
N LEU A 112 0.82 10.03 24.88
CA LEU A 112 -0.27 9.95 25.86
C LEU A 112 -0.50 8.50 26.28
N ILE A 113 0.37 7.96 27.14
CA ILE A 113 0.34 6.54 27.55
C ILE A 113 -1.03 6.13 28.11
N HIS A 114 -1.71 7.03 28.82
CA HIS A 114 -3.04 6.77 29.37
C HIS A 114 -4.13 6.53 28.30
N VAL A 115 -3.93 7.02 27.07
CA VAL A 115 -4.84 6.82 25.93
C VAL A 115 -4.39 5.66 25.04
N LEU A 116 -3.15 5.18 25.19
CA LEU A 116 -2.58 4.12 24.33
C LEU A 116 -3.41 2.84 24.37
N TYR A 117 -3.89 2.45 25.56
CA TYR A 117 -4.74 1.27 25.72
C TYR A 117 -6.01 1.40 24.89
N ASP A 118 -6.70 2.53 25.00
CA ASP A 118 -7.94 2.81 24.26
C ASP A 118 -7.69 2.85 22.74
N GLU A 119 -6.62 3.48 22.26
CA GLU A 119 -6.31 3.50 20.83
C GLU A 119 -5.93 2.13 20.27
N CYS A 120 -5.24 1.29 21.05
CA CYS A 120 -4.97 -0.11 20.70
C CYS A 120 -6.28 -0.91 20.63
N GLU A 121 -7.18 -0.72 21.58
CA GLU A 121 -8.51 -1.34 21.55
C GLU A 121 -9.30 -0.92 20.30
N GLN A 122 -9.31 0.39 19.98
CA GLN A 122 -9.95 0.91 18.78
C GLN A 122 -9.29 0.42 17.49
N LEU A 123 -7.97 0.24 17.47
CA LEU A 123 -7.27 -0.37 16.34
C LEU A 123 -7.77 -1.79 16.09
N ILE A 124 -7.83 -2.61 17.14
CA ILE A 124 -8.31 -3.99 17.05
C ILE A 124 -9.76 -4.02 16.57
N ARG A 125 -10.63 -3.15 17.12
CA ARG A 125 -12.03 -3.02 16.65
C ARG A 125 -12.13 -2.69 15.16
N ARG A 126 -11.31 -1.76 14.65
CA ARG A 126 -11.28 -1.40 13.21
C ARG A 126 -10.79 -2.54 12.32
N VAL A 127 -9.79 -3.29 12.78
CA VAL A 127 -9.34 -4.50 12.07
C VAL A 127 -10.47 -5.52 12.03
N LEU A 128 -11.12 -5.78 13.17
CA LEU A 128 -12.21 -6.75 13.27
C LEU A 128 -13.42 -6.35 12.44
N SER A 129 -13.78 -5.06 12.39
CA SER A 129 -14.95 -4.57 11.65
C SER A 129 -14.83 -4.74 10.13
N CYS A 130 -13.62 -4.98 9.62
CA CYS A 130 -13.40 -5.35 8.24
C CYS A 130 -13.90 -6.77 7.91
N PHE A 131 -13.99 -7.67 8.90
CA PHE A 131 -14.21 -9.10 8.69
C PHE A 131 -15.43 -9.67 9.44
N ILE A 132 -15.70 -9.13 10.63
CA ILE A 132 -16.72 -9.63 11.57
C ILE A 132 -17.91 -8.69 11.57
N ASN A 133 -19.10 -9.25 11.77
CA ASN A 133 -20.34 -8.49 11.89
C ASN A 133 -20.22 -7.43 12.99
N GLU A 134 -20.64 -6.20 12.70
CA GLU A 134 -20.44 -5.08 13.62
C GLU A 134 -21.16 -5.27 14.94
N ASP A 135 -22.30 -5.95 14.92
CA ASP A 135 -23.11 -6.22 16.12
C ASP A 135 -22.38 -7.15 17.10
N LEU A 136 -21.43 -7.96 16.61
CA LEU A 136 -20.58 -8.81 17.45
C LEU A 136 -19.37 -8.07 18.02
N ILE A 137 -19.06 -6.86 17.53
CA ILE A 137 -17.90 -6.07 17.94
C ILE A 137 -18.35 -4.92 18.85
N LYS A 138 -19.49 -4.29 18.54
CA LYS A 138 -20.03 -3.15 19.28
C LYS A 138 -20.12 -3.48 20.77
N ASN A 139 -19.68 -2.54 21.60
CA ASN A 139 -19.75 -2.56 23.06
C ASN A 139 -19.02 -3.70 23.80
N LYS A 140 -18.30 -4.59 23.10
CA LYS A 140 -17.48 -5.64 23.75
C LYS A 140 -16.12 -5.14 24.17
N THR A 141 -15.69 -5.37 25.39
CA THR A 141 -14.32 -5.05 25.86
C THR A 141 -13.25 -5.79 25.05
N LEU A 142 -12.00 -5.33 25.11
CA LEU A 142 -10.87 -5.97 24.42
C LEU A 142 -10.75 -7.49 24.70
N ASN A 143 -10.92 -7.90 25.96
CA ASN A 143 -10.87 -9.31 26.35
C ASN A 143 -11.99 -10.15 25.71
N GLU A 144 -13.17 -9.56 25.51
CA GLU A 144 -14.31 -10.21 24.86
C GLU A 144 -14.12 -10.26 23.34
N LEU A 145 -13.51 -9.23 22.74
CA LEU A 145 -13.14 -9.22 21.32
C LEU A 145 -12.18 -10.36 20.99
N MET A 146 -11.19 -10.61 21.85
CA MET A 146 -10.20 -11.68 21.67
C MET A 146 -10.81 -13.09 21.75
N LYS A 147 -11.99 -13.23 22.37
CA LYS A 147 -12.72 -14.50 22.48
C LYS A 147 -13.64 -14.78 21.30
N ILE A 148 -13.80 -13.84 20.36
CA ILE A 148 -14.66 -14.05 19.18
C ILE A 148 -14.08 -15.17 18.32
N SER A 149 -14.88 -16.22 18.09
CA SER A 149 -14.49 -17.29 17.18
C SER A 149 -14.55 -16.81 15.73
N PHE A 150 -13.38 -16.71 15.10
CA PHE A 150 -13.20 -16.31 13.70
C PHE A 150 -13.61 -17.40 12.71
N HIS A 151 -13.56 -18.67 13.13
CA HIS A 151 -13.85 -19.82 12.28
C HIS A 151 -15.34 -20.04 12.07
N ASN A 152 -16.19 -19.45 12.91
CA ASN A 152 -17.63 -19.53 12.74
C ASN A 152 -18.08 -18.58 11.62
N GLN A 153 -18.57 -19.14 10.52
CA GLN A 153 -19.01 -18.40 9.34
C GLN A 153 -20.17 -17.45 9.64
N ALA A 154 -21.03 -17.75 10.63
CA ALA A 154 -22.12 -16.88 11.05
C ALA A 154 -21.64 -15.55 11.67
N ASN A 155 -20.41 -15.51 12.17
CA ASN A 155 -19.82 -14.31 12.76
C ASN A 155 -19.21 -13.37 11.70
N GLN A 156 -18.98 -13.88 10.49
CA GLN A 156 -18.34 -13.15 9.41
C GLN A 156 -19.38 -12.31 8.65
N LYS A 157 -18.96 -11.16 8.12
CA LYS A 157 -19.83 -10.34 7.26
C LYS A 157 -20.31 -11.14 6.04
N CYS A 158 -21.64 -11.26 5.86
CA CYS A 158 -22.28 -12.09 4.82
C CYS A 158 -21.85 -11.72 3.39
N ASP A 159 -21.64 -10.44 3.09
CA ASP A 159 -21.22 -9.97 1.74
C ASP A 159 -19.75 -10.20 1.43
N LEU A 160 -19.03 -10.76 2.39
CA LEU A 160 -17.58 -10.86 2.40
C LEU A 160 -17.11 -12.32 2.33
N GLY A 161 -18.00 -13.33 2.31
CA GLY A 161 -17.60 -14.74 2.17
C GLY A 161 -16.73 -15.03 0.92
N LYS A 162 -16.89 -14.27 -0.17
CA LYS A 162 -16.03 -14.35 -1.38
C LYS A 162 -14.82 -13.42 -1.35
N VAL A 163 -14.87 -12.35 -0.55
CA VAL A 163 -13.83 -11.31 -0.48
C VAL A 163 -12.85 -11.62 0.66
N ILE A 164 -13.29 -12.17 1.79
CA ILE A 164 -12.47 -12.65 2.92
C ILE A 164 -11.68 -13.89 2.51
N LEU A 165 -12.26 -14.86 1.80
CA LEU A 165 -11.46 -15.99 1.32
C LEU A 165 -10.39 -15.51 0.33
N LYS A 166 -10.72 -14.53 -0.53
CA LYS A 166 -9.74 -13.88 -1.41
C LYS A 166 -8.73 -13.04 -0.63
N ILE A 167 -9.10 -12.32 0.41
CA ILE A 167 -8.22 -11.51 1.26
C ILE A 167 -7.35 -12.38 2.15
N PHE A 168 -7.83 -13.51 2.67
CA PHE A 168 -7.04 -14.48 3.43
C PHE A 168 -6.11 -15.28 2.52
N ILE A 169 -6.54 -15.70 1.33
CA ILE A 169 -5.65 -16.25 0.30
C ILE A 169 -4.61 -15.20 -0.11
N PHE A 170 -5.00 -13.92 -0.21
CA PHE A 170 -4.11 -12.82 -0.57
C PHE A 170 -3.15 -12.41 0.55
N MET A 171 -3.60 -12.41 1.81
CA MET A 171 -2.76 -12.25 3.01
C MET A 171 -1.82 -13.44 3.13
N ARG A 172 -2.27 -14.67 2.85
CA ARG A 172 -1.43 -15.87 2.81
C ARG A 172 -0.39 -15.79 1.68
N ILE A 173 -0.74 -15.28 0.49
CA ILE A 173 0.21 -14.96 -0.59
C ILE A 173 1.20 -13.86 -0.16
N LEU A 174 0.73 -12.80 0.51
CA LEU A 174 1.56 -11.68 0.99
C LEU A 174 2.52 -12.08 2.12
N PHE A 175 2.10 -12.96 3.03
CA PHE A 175 2.87 -13.37 4.20
C PHE A 175 3.73 -14.63 3.98
N PHE A 176 3.37 -15.54 3.06
CA PHE A 176 4.16 -16.74 2.79
C PHE A 176 5.05 -16.66 1.54
N GLU A 177 4.75 -15.84 0.53
CA GLU A 177 5.61 -15.78 -0.68
C GLU A 177 6.54 -14.57 -0.74
N ASP A 178 6.39 -13.54 0.12
CA ASP A 178 7.09 -12.27 -0.08
C ASP A 178 7.80 -11.70 1.16
N LEU A 179 8.51 -12.57 1.88
CA LEU A 179 9.68 -12.17 2.69
C LEU A 179 10.77 -11.43 1.86
N LYS A 180 10.60 -11.26 0.54
CA LYS A 180 11.43 -10.44 -0.35
C LYS A 180 10.99 -8.98 -0.48
N ILE A 181 9.78 -8.58 -0.04
CA ILE A 181 9.32 -7.17 -0.10
C ILE A 181 10.02 -6.27 0.95
N LYS A 182 10.69 -6.86 1.96
CA LYS A 182 11.59 -6.12 2.88
C LYS A 182 12.65 -5.29 2.14
N ASN A 183 12.94 -5.64 0.88
CA ASN A 183 13.86 -4.93 0.03
C ASN A 183 13.18 -3.85 -0.85
N SER A 184 11.96 -4.02 -1.35
CA SER A 184 11.32 -3.03 -2.25
C SER A 184 11.12 -1.65 -1.62
N PHE A 185 10.81 -1.56 -0.32
CA PHE A 185 10.67 -0.25 0.34
C PHE A 185 12.01 0.43 0.65
N ARG A 186 13.13 -0.32 0.66
CA ARG A 186 14.50 0.22 0.74
C ARG A 186 14.94 0.89 -0.56
N TYR A 187 14.28 0.57 -1.68
CA TYR A 187 14.68 0.99 -3.04
C TYR A 187 13.78 2.07 -3.67
N TYR A 188 12.89 2.70 -2.89
CA TYR A 188 12.36 4.03 -3.24
C TYR A 188 13.46 5.09 -3.41
N LYS A 189 14.75 4.72 -3.21
CA LYS A 189 15.99 5.44 -3.56
C LYS A 189 16.05 5.98 -5.01
N ILE A 190 15.10 5.65 -5.91
CA ILE A 190 15.09 6.11 -7.32
C ILE A 190 13.73 6.68 -7.81
N LEU A 191 12.69 6.75 -6.98
CA LEU A 191 11.51 7.58 -7.32
C LEU A 191 11.71 9.07 -7.00
N TYR A 192 12.97 9.53 -6.89
CA TYR A 192 13.28 10.94 -6.70
C TYR A 192 13.12 11.71 -8.00
N PHE A 193 12.02 12.45 -8.02
CA PHE A 193 11.96 13.80 -8.54
C PHE A 193 11.22 14.71 -7.58
#